data_AF-A0A7Y2XAJ7-F1
#
_entry.id   AF-A0A7Y2XAJ7-F1
#
_cell.length_a   1.000
_cell.length_b   1.000
_cell.length_c   1.000
_cell.angle_alpha   90.00
_cell.angle_beta   90.00
_cell.angle_gamma   90.00
#
_symmetry.space_group_name_H-M   'P 1'
#
loop_
_entity.id
_entity.type
_entity.pdbx_description
1 polymer ?
#
loop_
_entity_poly.entity_id
_entity_poly.type
_entity_poly.pdbx_seq_one_letter_code
_entity_poly.pdbx_strand_id
1 'polypeptide(L)'
;MGFKHLYRYKYFVLAAVFSFASLTSYSQQIKPQNEFWRNVRYGGALGLGFGNDSFSIAIAPSAIYQVSEKFGTGLGLNFEYSKFGDSEFTAYGGSILNFFNPIPPIQLSAVLQQLRVTTNYSSSSLLLDENYWTTALFMGVGYSTRNVTFGIQYDVLHNDRSIYADPWVPFIRVFF
;
A
#
# COMPACT_ATOMS: atom_id res chain seq x y z
N MET A 1 -23.61 25.09 -67.65
CA MET A 1 -22.27 25.70 -67.48
C MET A 1 -22.08 25.95 -65.99
N GLY A 2 -21.31 25.12 -65.29
CA GLY A 2 -21.10 25.28 -63.84
C GLY A 2 -20.95 23.94 -63.15
N PHE A 3 -19.73 23.59 -62.76
CA PHE A 3 -19.33 22.64 -61.69
C PHE A 3 -17.81 22.41 -61.69
N LYS A 4 -17.08 22.79 -62.76
CA LYS A 4 -15.61 22.68 -62.82
C LYS A 4 -14.84 23.64 -61.90
N HIS A 5 -15.48 24.68 -61.34
CA HIS A 5 -14.79 25.64 -60.46
C HIS A 5 -14.64 25.17 -59.00
N LEU A 6 -15.36 24.13 -58.57
CA LEU A 6 -15.38 23.69 -57.16
C LEU A 6 -14.12 22.91 -56.75
N TYR A 7 -13.40 22.30 -57.71
CA TYR A 7 -12.19 21.52 -57.42
C TYR A 7 -10.96 22.38 -57.13
N ARG A 8 -10.93 23.63 -57.62
CA ARG A 8 -9.75 24.51 -57.48
C ARG A 8 -9.53 25.02 -56.06
N TYR A 9 -10.60 25.09 -55.26
CA TYR A 9 -10.55 25.57 -53.88
C TYR A 9 -10.45 24.45 -52.84
N LYS A 10 -10.46 23.17 -53.25
CA LYS A 10 -10.35 22.02 -52.32
C LYS A 10 -9.08 22.09 -51.47
N TYR A 11 -7.94 22.41 -52.09
CA TYR A 11 -6.66 22.55 -51.37
C TYR A 11 -6.63 23.79 -50.48
N PHE A 12 -7.34 24.86 -50.86
CA PHE A 12 -7.43 26.09 -50.06
C PHE A 12 -8.31 25.88 -48.82
N VAL A 13 -9.41 25.14 -48.96
CA VAL A 13 -10.28 24.75 -47.84
C VAL A 13 -9.56 23.78 -46.90
N LEU A 14 -8.81 22.80 -47.45
CA LEU A 14 -7.99 21.88 -46.64
C LEU A 14 -6.88 22.62 -45.87
N ALA A 15 -6.20 23.58 -46.49
CA ALA A 15 -5.19 24.40 -45.83
C ALA A 15 -5.79 25.28 -44.72
N ALA A 16 -6.97 25.88 -44.96
CA ALA A 16 -7.67 26.69 -43.96
C ALA A 16 -8.12 25.88 -42.73
N VAL A 17 -8.58 24.63 -42.94
CA VAL A 17 -8.93 23.71 -41.84
C VAL A 17 -7.69 23.31 -41.03
N PHE A 18 -6.54 23.11 -41.69
CA PHE A 18 -5.29 22.78 -41.01
C PHE A 18 -4.71 23.96 -40.21
N SER A 19 -4.88 25.20 -40.69
CA SER A 19 -4.44 26.41 -39.97
C SER A 19 -5.35 26.80 -38.81
N PHE A 20 -6.63 26.37 -38.80
CA PHE A 20 -7.50 26.55 -37.64
C PHE A 20 -7.22 25.55 -36.52
N ALA A 21 -6.63 24.39 -36.86
CA ALA A 21 -6.23 23.37 -35.88
C ALA A 21 -4.97 23.74 -35.09
N SER A 22 -4.17 24.70 -35.56
CA SER A 22 -2.92 25.13 -34.91
C SER A 22 -3.08 26.31 -33.93
N LEU A 23 -4.31 26.78 -33.68
CA LEU A 23 -4.59 27.86 -32.72
C LEU A 23 -4.86 27.39 -31.28
N THR A 24 -4.62 26.11 -30.96
CA THR A 24 -4.64 25.67 -29.55
C THR A 24 -3.32 26.06 -28.87
N SER A 25 -3.24 27.31 -28.43
CA SER A 25 -2.24 27.74 -27.46
C SER A 25 -2.52 27.03 -26.12
N TYR A 26 -1.79 25.95 -25.84
CA TYR A 26 -1.73 25.40 -24.49
C TYR A 26 -0.91 26.36 -23.63
N SER A 27 -1.59 27.09 -22.73
CA SER A 27 -0.89 27.62 -21.55
C SER A 27 -0.30 26.42 -20.80
N GLN A 28 0.91 26.57 -20.26
CA GLN A 28 1.49 25.56 -19.38
C GLN A 28 0.70 25.53 -18.06
N GLN A 29 -0.47 24.88 -18.06
CA GLN A 29 -1.03 24.36 -16.82
C GLN A 29 -0.09 23.25 -16.37
N ILE A 30 0.53 23.44 -15.20
CA ILE A 30 1.03 22.33 -14.39
C ILE A 30 -0.07 21.27 -14.47
N LYS A 31 0.19 20.14 -15.17
CA LYS A 31 -0.79 19.07 -15.31
C LYS A 31 -1.33 18.81 -13.91
N PRO A 32 -2.65 18.93 -13.64
CA PRO A 32 -3.14 18.46 -12.37
C PRO A 32 -2.74 16.98 -12.33
N GLN A 33 -1.94 16.61 -11.34
CA GLN A 33 -1.72 15.21 -11.00
C GLN A 33 -3.09 14.53 -11.09
N ASN A 34 -3.20 13.48 -11.91
CA ASN A 34 -4.45 12.77 -12.20
C ASN A 34 -5.29 12.69 -10.92
N GLU A 35 -6.59 13.03 -10.96
CA GLU A 35 -7.44 13.14 -9.77
C GLU A 35 -7.36 11.89 -8.88
N PHE A 36 -7.12 10.73 -9.49
CA PHE A 36 -6.80 9.49 -8.79
C PHE A 36 -5.58 9.63 -7.86
N TRP A 37 -4.42 10.04 -8.39
CA TRP A 37 -3.16 10.15 -7.64
C TRP A 37 -3.18 11.25 -6.57
N ARG A 38 -4.07 12.24 -6.70
CA ARG A 38 -4.31 13.26 -5.65
C ARG A 38 -4.91 12.64 -4.38
N ASN A 39 -5.66 11.56 -4.53
CA ASN A 39 -6.31 10.86 -3.41
C ASN A 39 -5.48 9.68 -2.90
N VAL A 40 -4.31 9.37 -3.49
CA VAL A 40 -3.43 8.30 -3.03
C VAL A 40 -2.42 8.85 -2.03
N ARG A 41 -2.35 8.21 -0.87
CA ARG A 41 -1.35 8.45 0.17
C ARG A 41 -0.38 7.28 0.21
N TYR A 42 0.90 7.58 0.32
CA TYR A 42 1.95 6.56 0.35
C TYR A 42 2.60 6.52 1.71
N GLY A 43 2.97 5.33 2.16
CA GLY A 43 3.49 5.17 3.50
C GLY A 43 3.70 3.72 3.86
N GLY A 44 3.58 3.41 5.14
CA GLY A 44 3.72 2.05 5.63
C GLY A 44 3.98 1.98 7.12
N ALA A 45 4.14 0.75 7.60
CA ALA A 45 4.58 0.48 8.95
C ALA A 45 6.04 0.03 8.98
N LEU A 46 6.71 0.30 10.09
CA LEU A 46 8.05 -0.19 10.37
C LEU A 46 8.09 -0.66 11.82
N GLY A 47 8.65 -1.86 12.04
CA GLY A 47 8.85 -2.48 13.34
C GLY A 47 10.30 -2.92 13.48
N LEU A 48 10.87 -2.71 14.67
CA LEU A 48 12.20 -3.15 15.04
C LEU A 48 12.17 -3.68 16.47
N GLY A 49 12.80 -4.83 16.70
CA GLY A 49 12.94 -5.42 18.02
C GLY A 49 14.35 -5.98 18.21
N PHE A 50 14.93 -5.72 19.38
CA PHE A 50 16.25 -6.19 19.78
C PHE A 50 16.16 -6.83 21.16
N GLY A 51 16.82 -7.96 21.36
CA GLY A 51 16.94 -8.64 22.64
C GLY A 51 18.23 -9.43 22.73
N ASN A 52 18.42 -10.15 23.84
CA ASN A 52 19.57 -11.05 23.97
C ASN A 52 19.48 -12.13 22.89
N ASP A 53 20.49 -12.18 22.01
CA ASP A 53 20.57 -13.07 20.84
C ASP A 53 19.34 -13.05 19.92
N SER A 54 18.60 -11.93 19.90
CA SER A 54 17.40 -11.80 19.08
C SER A 54 17.31 -10.45 18.37
N PHE A 55 16.92 -10.50 17.10
CA PHE A 55 16.73 -9.35 16.24
C PHE A 55 15.48 -9.57 15.40
N SER A 56 14.62 -8.56 15.27
CA SER A 56 13.46 -8.58 14.40
C SER A 56 13.29 -7.26 13.68
N ILE A 57 12.89 -7.34 12.42
CA ILE A 57 12.55 -6.20 11.56
C ILE A 57 11.29 -6.53 10.78
N ALA A 58 10.37 -5.56 10.74
CA ALA A 58 9.15 -5.61 9.97
C ALA A 58 9.04 -4.33 9.13
N ILE A 59 8.75 -4.47 7.85
CA ILE A 59 8.55 -3.36 6.92
C ILE A 59 7.29 -3.64 6.11
N ALA A 60 6.34 -2.71 6.13
CA ALA A 60 5.07 -2.86 5.46
C ALA A 60 4.72 -1.62 4.61
N PRO A 61 5.37 -1.42 3.44
CA PRO A 61 5.06 -0.31 2.56
C PRO A 61 3.66 -0.48 1.97
N SER A 62 2.93 0.61 1.83
CA SER A 62 1.53 0.61 1.39
C SER A 62 1.12 1.90 0.68
N ALA A 63 0.06 1.77 -0.12
CA ALA A 63 -0.61 2.87 -0.80
C ALA A 63 -2.09 2.82 -0.46
N ILE A 64 -2.63 3.95 0.01
CA ILE A 64 -4.01 4.09 0.45
C ILE A 64 -4.71 5.10 -0.45
N TYR A 65 -5.81 4.69 -1.06
CA TYR A 65 -6.74 5.58 -1.75
C TYR A 65 -7.76 6.13 -0.75
N GLN A 66 -7.78 7.46 -0.61
CA GLN A 66 -8.69 8.18 0.25
C GLN A 66 -10.05 8.35 -0.47
N VAL A 67 -11.01 7.52 -0.10
CA VAL A 67 -12.36 7.53 -0.70
C VAL A 67 -13.19 8.71 -0.18
N SER A 68 -13.02 9.06 1.09
CA SER A 68 -13.66 10.21 1.74
C SER A 68 -12.76 10.76 2.85
N GLU A 69 -13.12 11.87 3.49
CA GLU A 69 -12.35 12.42 4.62
C GLU A 69 -12.15 11.43 5.78
N LYS A 70 -13.06 10.46 5.95
CA LYS A 70 -13.03 9.48 7.05
C LYS A 70 -12.55 8.11 6.62
N PHE A 71 -12.89 7.68 5.40
CA PHE A 71 -12.62 6.32 4.93
C PHE A 71 -11.55 6.27 3.84
N GLY A 72 -10.59 5.37 4.00
CA GLY A 72 -9.56 5.05 3.02
C GLY A 72 -9.34 3.54 2.91
N THR A 73 -8.99 3.07 1.72
CA THR A 73 -8.69 1.66 1.45
C THR A 73 -7.47 1.55 0.57
N GLY A 74 -6.74 0.44 0.65
CA GLY A 74 -5.50 0.31 -0.11
C GLY A 74 -4.86 -1.06 -0.03
N LEU A 75 -3.65 -1.11 -0.58
CA LEU A 75 -2.84 -2.31 -0.67
C LEU A 75 -1.47 -2.06 -0.06
N GLY A 76 -0.89 -3.12 0.48
CA GLY A 76 0.44 -3.10 1.06
C GLY A 76 1.20 -4.37 0.77
N LEU A 77 2.51 -4.27 0.87
CA LEU A 77 3.40 -5.41 0.97
C LEU A 77 3.85 -5.54 2.42
N ASN A 78 4.20 -6.74 2.82
CA ASN A 78 4.69 -7.04 4.16
C ASN A 78 5.98 -7.85 4.02
N PHE A 79 6.99 -7.47 4.77
CA PHE A 79 8.24 -8.19 4.90
C PHE A 79 8.64 -8.20 6.37
N GLU A 80 8.84 -9.39 6.92
CA GLU A 80 9.25 -9.59 8.30
C GLU A 80 10.43 -10.56 8.32
N TYR A 81 11.47 -10.20 9.05
CA TYR A 81 12.63 -11.04 9.30
C TYR A 81 12.91 -11.03 10.80
N SER A 82 13.05 -12.21 11.38
CA SER A 82 13.41 -12.37 12.78
C SER A 82 14.48 -13.45 12.92
N LYS A 83 15.44 -13.19 13.80
CA LYS A 83 16.51 -14.11 14.17
C LYS A 83 16.49 -14.29 15.67
N PHE A 84 16.58 -15.55 16.12
CA PHE A 84 16.70 -15.92 17.53
C PHE A 84 17.75 -17.03 17.66
N GLY A 85 18.92 -16.69 18.22
CA GLY A 85 20.10 -17.56 18.20
C GLY A 85 20.49 -17.93 16.76
N ASP A 86 20.48 -19.23 16.47
CA ASP A 86 20.77 -19.80 15.13
C ASP A 86 19.51 -20.05 14.28
N SER A 87 18.32 -19.72 14.80
CA SER A 87 17.06 -19.89 14.06
C SER A 87 16.68 -18.60 13.33
N GLU A 88 16.32 -18.74 12.06
CA GLU A 88 15.90 -17.62 11.21
C GLU A 88 14.47 -17.81 10.73
N PHE A 89 13.71 -16.72 10.79
CA PHE A 89 12.33 -16.65 10.39
C PHE A 89 12.18 -15.52 9.36
N THR A 90 11.60 -15.83 8.21
CA THR A 90 11.27 -14.84 7.19
C THR A 90 9.81 -15.00 6.77
N ALA A 91 9.06 -13.90 6.77
CA ALA A 91 7.71 -13.86 6.22
C ALA A 91 7.58 -12.72 5.22
N TYR A 92 6.89 -12.97 4.12
CA TYR A 92 6.64 -11.94 3.12
C TYR A 92 5.29 -12.14 2.44
N GLY A 93 4.67 -11.06 1.99
CA GLY A 93 3.40 -11.15 1.30
C GLY A 93 2.72 -9.81 1.12
N GLY A 94 1.39 -9.84 1.08
CA GLY A 94 0.57 -8.68 0.75
C GLY A 94 -0.56 -8.47 1.74
N SER A 95 -1.12 -7.27 1.73
CA SER A 95 -2.25 -6.91 2.58
C SER A 95 -3.23 -5.99 1.89
N ILE A 96 -4.49 -6.12 2.27
CA ILE A 96 -5.57 -5.17 1.99
C ILE A 96 -5.83 -4.38 3.26
N LEU A 97 -5.81 -3.06 3.15
CA LEU A 97 -5.93 -2.14 4.28
C LEU A 97 -7.22 -1.34 4.16
N ASN A 98 -7.97 -1.23 5.26
CA ASN A 98 -9.16 -0.39 5.35
C ASN A 98 -9.08 0.44 6.61
N PHE A 99 -9.16 1.76 6.48
CA PHE A 99 -9.06 2.72 7.58
C PHE A 99 -10.31 3.57 7.67
N PHE A 100 -10.83 3.71 8.87
CA PHE A 100 -11.94 4.59 9.20
C PHE A 100 -11.53 5.53 10.32
N ASN A 101 -11.60 6.84 10.07
CA ASN A 101 -11.20 7.88 11.02
C ASN A 101 -12.46 8.68 11.38
N PRO A 102 -13.21 8.29 12.44
CA PRO A 102 -14.44 9.01 12.82
C PRO A 102 -14.17 10.48 13.12
N ILE A 103 -13.02 10.73 13.76
CA ILE A 103 -12.45 12.05 14.09
C ILE A 103 -10.94 12.03 13.79
N PRO A 104 -10.30 13.18 13.55
CA PRO A 104 -8.89 13.22 13.11
C PRO A 104 -7.89 12.45 13.97
N PRO A 105 -7.99 12.46 15.32
CA PRO A 105 -7.03 11.75 16.17
C PRO A 105 -7.29 10.24 16.32
N ILE A 106 -8.44 9.71 15.92
CA ILE A 106 -8.79 8.30 16.14
C ILE A 106 -8.91 7.59 14.80
N GLN A 107 -8.14 6.51 14.65
CA GLN A 107 -8.21 5.62 13.50
C GLN A 107 -8.67 4.23 13.94
N LEU A 108 -9.69 3.71 13.29
CA LEU A 108 -10.06 2.30 13.29
C LEU A 108 -9.51 1.66 12.02
N SER A 109 -9.01 0.43 12.12
CA SER A 109 -8.42 -0.28 10.98
C SER A 109 -8.88 -1.71 10.89
N ALA A 110 -9.11 -2.18 9.66
CA ALA A 110 -9.24 -3.57 9.31
C ALA A 110 -8.17 -3.90 8.26
N VAL A 111 -7.23 -4.79 8.59
CA VAL A 111 -6.12 -5.16 7.70
C VAL A 111 -6.14 -6.68 7.50
N LEU A 112 -6.38 -7.11 6.27
CA LEU A 112 -6.27 -8.52 5.88
C LEU A 112 -4.87 -8.73 5.30
N GLN A 113 -4.10 -9.65 5.87
CA GLN A 113 -2.72 -9.90 5.50
C GLN A 113 -2.55 -11.38 5.13
N GLN A 114 -1.92 -11.62 3.99
CA GLN A 114 -1.56 -12.95 3.51
C GLN A 114 -0.04 -13.04 3.40
N LEU A 115 0.55 -14.00 4.11
CA LEU A 115 2.00 -14.18 4.14
C LEU A 115 2.41 -15.58 3.73
N ARG A 116 3.55 -15.64 3.05
CA ARG A 116 4.37 -16.84 2.90
C ARG A 116 5.44 -16.80 3.98
N VAL A 117 5.51 -17.87 4.76
CA VAL A 117 6.44 -18.03 5.86
C VAL A 117 7.47 -19.08 5.49
N THR A 118 8.74 -18.78 5.80
CA THR A 118 9.87 -19.68 5.68
C THR A 118 10.64 -19.65 7.00
N THR A 119 10.87 -20.82 7.59
CA THR A 119 11.65 -20.95 8.82
C THR A 119 12.83 -21.88 8.57
N ASN A 120 14.04 -21.40 8.87
CA ASN A 120 15.27 -22.17 8.75
C ASN A 120 15.82 -22.41 10.16
N TYR A 121 15.92 -23.67 10.58
CA TYR A 121 16.47 -24.06 11.88
C TYR A 121 17.91 -24.56 11.72
N SER A 122 18.90 -23.82 12.23
CA SER A 122 20.31 -24.20 12.12
C SER A 122 20.83 -24.83 13.41
N SER A 123 20.33 -26.02 13.79
CA SER A 123 21.09 -26.93 14.67
C SER A 123 20.48 -28.34 14.72
N SER A 124 21.30 -29.32 14.34
CA SER A 124 21.22 -30.76 14.62
C SER A 124 19.92 -31.36 15.19
N SER A 125 19.32 -32.24 14.38
CA SER A 125 18.26 -33.22 14.68
C SER A 125 16.83 -32.83 14.27
N LEU A 126 16.41 -33.45 13.16
CA LEU A 126 15.02 -33.84 12.86
C LEU A 126 13.94 -32.76 12.61
N LEU A 127 14.22 -31.46 12.75
CA LEU A 127 13.25 -30.41 12.42
C LEU A 127 13.48 -29.91 10.99
N LEU A 128 12.53 -30.21 10.10
CA LEU A 128 12.54 -29.83 8.68
C LEU A 128 12.24 -28.32 8.52
N ASP A 129 12.81 -27.70 7.48
CA ASP A 129 12.42 -26.36 7.05
C ASP A 129 10.91 -26.34 6.71
N GLU A 130 10.16 -25.48 7.39
CA GLU A 130 8.72 -25.34 7.15
C GLU A 130 8.42 -24.15 6.25
N ASN A 131 7.61 -24.40 5.23
CA ASN A 131 7.17 -23.39 4.28
C ASN A 131 5.64 -23.42 4.16
N TYR A 132 4.97 -22.45 4.77
CA TYR A 132 3.51 -22.42 4.82
C TYR A 132 2.94 -21.04 4.48
N TRP A 133 1.64 -21.02 4.16
CA TRP A 133 0.88 -19.79 3.97
C TRP A 133 0.02 -19.56 5.21
N THR A 134 -0.07 -18.30 5.63
CA THR A 134 -0.89 -17.90 6.76
C THR A 134 -1.63 -16.60 6.44
N THR A 135 -2.81 -16.47 7.03
CA THR A 135 -3.71 -15.33 6.82
C THR A 135 -4.04 -14.74 8.18
N ALA A 136 -3.82 -13.44 8.33
CA ALA A 136 -4.16 -12.69 9.53
C ALA A 136 -5.23 -11.63 9.19
N LEU A 137 -6.18 -11.42 10.09
CA LEU A 137 -7.17 -10.34 9.97
C LEU A 137 -7.08 -9.46 11.21
N PHE A 138 -6.45 -8.31 11.03
CA PHE A 138 -6.26 -7.36 12.11
C PHE A 138 -7.40 -6.38 12.21
N MET A 139 -7.98 -6.28 13.40
CA MET A 139 -8.89 -5.22 13.80
C MET A 139 -8.19 -4.34 14.81
N GLY A 140 -8.04 -3.05 14.50
CA GLY A 140 -7.18 -2.16 15.28
C GLY A 140 -7.77 -0.80 15.58
N VAL A 141 -7.19 -0.18 16.60
CA VAL A 141 -7.45 1.20 16.99
C VAL A 141 -6.11 1.92 17.17
N GLY A 142 -6.01 3.14 16.68
CA GLY A 142 -4.81 3.95 16.76
C GLY A 142 -5.10 5.42 16.98
N TYR A 143 -4.12 6.08 17.58
CA TYR A 143 -4.08 7.52 17.72
C TYR A 143 -3.26 8.11 16.56
N SER A 144 -3.86 9.01 15.79
CA SER A 144 -3.26 9.63 14.62
C SER A 144 -2.89 11.09 14.88
N THR A 145 -1.66 11.45 14.55
CA THR A 145 -1.16 12.83 14.61
C THR A 145 -0.42 13.17 13.32
N ARG A 146 -1.00 14.07 12.52
CA ARG A 146 -0.51 14.44 11.19
C ARG A 146 -0.30 13.20 10.29
N ASN A 147 0.94 12.81 10.08
CA ASN A 147 1.36 11.73 9.19
C ASN A 147 1.62 10.42 9.94
N VAL A 148 1.61 10.41 11.27
CA VAL A 148 1.98 9.25 12.10
C VAL A 148 0.76 8.73 12.85
N THR A 149 0.57 7.41 12.84
CA THR A 149 -0.44 6.74 13.63
C THR A 149 0.21 5.61 14.42
N PHE A 150 -0.03 5.58 15.72
CA PHE A 150 0.41 4.50 16.60
C PHE A 150 -0.79 3.90 17.30
N GLY A 151 -0.76 2.61 17.60
CA GLY A 151 -1.92 1.93 18.15
C GLY A 151 -1.68 0.46 18.42
N ILE A 152 -2.79 -0.25 18.59
CA ILE A 152 -2.81 -1.68 18.81
C ILE A 152 -3.85 -2.31 17.91
N GLN A 153 -3.55 -3.50 17.42
CA GLN A 153 -4.46 -4.29 16.59
C GLN A 153 -4.54 -5.73 17.12
N TYR A 154 -5.71 -6.33 16.99
CA TYR A 154 -6.01 -7.69 17.38
C TYR A 154 -6.16 -8.57 16.15
N ASP A 155 -5.42 -9.66 16.06
CA ASP A 155 -5.59 -10.67 15.01
C ASP A 155 -6.79 -11.56 15.33
N VAL A 156 -7.87 -11.36 14.58
CA VAL A 156 -9.12 -12.12 14.72
C VAL A 156 -8.96 -13.57 14.25
N LEU A 157 -8.02 -13.84 13.34
CA LEU A 157 -7.77 -15.17 12.78
C LEU A 157 -6.63 -15.91 13.49
N HIS A 158 -6.21 -15.40 14.65
CA HIS A 158 -5.07 -15.93 15.39
C HIS A 158 -5.22 -17.42 15.73
N ASN A 159 -4.18 -18.20 15.42
CA ASN A 159 -4.11 -19.64 15.68
C ASN A 159 -2.64 -20.09 15.82
N ASP A 160 -2.42 -21.39 16.02
CA ASP A 160 -1.07 -21.99 16.20
C ASP A 160 -0.13 -21.81 14.99
N ARG A 161 -0.63 -21.35 13.84
CA ARG A 161 0.12 -21.02 12.61
C ARG A 161 0.24 -19.51 12.38
N SER A 162 -0.13 -18.69 13.36
CA SER A 162 0.11 -17.26 13.32
C SER A 162 1.58 -16.96 13.57
N ILE A 163 2.09 -15.93 12.89
CA ILE A 163 3.50 -15.52 13.00
C ILE A 163 3.76 -14.62 14.22
N TYR A 164 2.69 -14.08 14.80
CA TYR A 164 2.73 -13.22 15.97
C TYR A 164 2.52 -14.09 17.20
N ALA A 165 3.35 -13.90 18.23
CA ALA A 165 3.26 -14.67 19.48
C ALA A 165 2.02 -14.31 20.30
N ASP A 166 1.54 -13.07 20.20
CA ASP A 166 0.34 -12.57 20.85
C ASP A 166 -0.64 -12.06 19.79
N PRO A 167 -1.95 -12.29 19.94
CA PRO A 167 -2.94 -11.72 19.03
C PRO A 167 -2.99 -10.20 19.07
N TRP A 168 -2.56 -9.55 20.16
CA TRP A 168 -2.43 -8.11 20.29
C TRP A 168 -1.06 -7.62 19.82
N VAL A 169 -1.06 -6.92 18.69
CA VAL A 169 0.13 -6.41 18.04
C VAL A 169 0.14 -4.89 18.11
N PRO A 170 1.15 -4.25 18.74
CA PRO A 170 1.33 -2.82 18.63
C PRO A 170 1.82 -2.46 17.23
N PHE A 171 1.42 -1.30 16.71
CA PHE A 171 1.90 -0.82 15.41
C PHE A 171 2.21 0.67 15.44
N ILE A 172 3.14 1.06 14.55
CA ILE A 172 3.38 2.44 14.18
C ILE A 172 3.40 2.49 12.65
N ARG A 173 2.64 3.41 12.06
CA ARG A 173 2.58 3.63 10.62
C ARG A 173 2.69 5.11 10.28
N VAL A 174 3.27 5.39 9.13
CA VAL A 174 3.48 6.75 8.63
C VAL A 174 2.95 6.85 7.21
N PHE A 175 2.15 7.88 6.91
CA PHE A 175 1.58 8.14 5.58
C PHE A 175 1.70 9.60 5.17
N PHE A 176 2.13 9.82 3.94
CA PHE A 176 2.33 11.13 3.30
C PHE A 176 1.24 11.41 2.27
#